data_AF-A0A0M4KBU1-F1
#
_entry.id   AF-A0A0M4KBU1-F1
#
_cell.length_a   1.000
_cell.length_b   1.000
_cell.length_c   1.000
_cell.angle_alpha   90.00
_cell.angle_beta   90.00
_cell.angle_gamma   90.00
#
_symmetry.space_group_name_H-M   'P 1'
#
loop_
_entity.id
_entity.type
_entity.pdbx_description
1 polymer ?
#
loop_
_entity_poly.entity_id
_entity_poly.type
_entity_poly.pdbx_seq_one_letter_code
_entity_poly.pdbx_strand_id
1 'polypeptide(L)'
;MKKLLSILGSASIVVSSGTYVIACNPNKDTINILFVPSQNSTEIINTVKPLEEKLANELAKIAQADNRISTKKVKIAPSTSYEVAGKTLQDGKAHLAFLPVNTYAKYRGQEKDKAFDKEGILLNASRAGAKPETTFSQFLDEQNKFNLSLAMEEVTSEASLELSKHYNKMVKDNPEEVKTQESAKKLLLDQDNEVSYYRSYIYANNKFLSDNQFDINSFENGEEYKAALKELILKGAKDKKFQFTFGASKTSSSGVLYPMLWLQDVLGIEDNELKDLWQNKHEQGSYPQASQEVSNATSNYAVGFSDIRMESKSSTDVENAFKNTTVIGATEPIVNDLIAYSKKTIKDEIFKNDLRTAFKNLIADKDNASIFEIYNHTGYVGPINIENSNDFEIATDKTITDTTNSTQALLDKMKNW
;
A
#
# COMPACT_ATOMS: atom_id res chain seq x y z
N MET A 1 46.72 70.20 29.48
CA MET A 1 46.45 70.13 28.02
C MET A 1 46.00 68.70 27.72
N LYS A 2 44.74 68.46 27.33
CA LYS A 2 44.30 68.07 25.95
C LYS A 2 45.27 67.05 25.31
N LYS A 3 44.90 65.82 24.93
CA LYS A 3 43.65 65.24 24.36
C LYS A 3 43.39 63.84 25.01
N LEU A 4 42.18 63.30 25.28
CA LEU A 4 40.90 63.09 24.54
C LEU A 4 40.87 61.90 23.55
N LEU A 5 40.03 60.88 23.87
CA LEU A 5 39.33 59.89 23.00
C LEU A 5 40.20 58.84 22.23
N SER A 6 39.79 57.62 21.84
CA SER A 6 38.62 56.71 22.12
C SER A 6 38.82 55.39 21.30
N ILE A 7 38.04 54.28 21.32
CA ILE A 7 36.80 53.84 22.00
C ILE A 7 36.69 52.28 21.97
N LEU A 8 36.00 51.63 22.93
CA LEU A 8 35.54 50.20 22.96
C LEU A 8 36.60 49.07 22.79
N GLY A 9 36.41 47.84 23.27
CA GLY A 9 35.29 47.28 24.05
C GLY A 9 35.64 45.91 24.65
N SER A 10 34.85 45.46 25.63
CA SER A 10 34.95 44.16 26.28
C SER A 10 34.40 43.02 25.41
N ALA A 11 35.15 41.93 25.25
CA ALA A 11 34.62 40.67 24.73
C ALA A 11 35.37 39.46 25.32
N SER A 12 34.91 38.96 26.47
CA SER A 12 35.28 37.63 26.96
C SER A 12 34.37 36.59 26.30
N ILE A 13 34.88 35.80 25.36
CA ILE A 13 34.20 34.58 24.90
C ILE A 13 35.23 33.46 24.83
N VAL A 14 35.11 32.50 25.75
CA VAL A 14 35.75 31.19 25.62
C VAL A 14 34.90 30.39 24.63
N VAL A 15 35.39 30.19 23.41
CA VAL A 15 34.77 29.27 22.46
C VAL A 15 35.30 27.87 22.74
N SER A 16 34.63 27.14 23.64
CA SER A 16 34.75 25.69 23.69
C SER A 16 33.87 25.09 22.59
N SER A 17 34.47 24.64 21.50
CA SER A 17 33.79 23.91 20.42
C SER A 17 33.40 22.50 20.90
N GLY A 18 32.30 22.42 21.65
CA GLY A 18 31.72 21.16 22.10
C GLY A 18 31.08 20.41 20.94
N THR A 19 31.76 19.37 20.45
CA THR A 19 31.15 18.36 19.59
C THR A 19 30.13 17.55 20.38
N TYR A 20 28.86 17.61 20.00
CA TYR A 20 27.80 16.78 20.59
C TYR A 20 27.93 15.33 20.13
N VAL A 21 28.79 14.57 20.79
CA VAL A 21 28.84 13.11 20.66
C VAL A 21 27.66 12.53 21.43
N ILE A 22 26.60 12.13 20.71
CA ILE A 22 25.52 11.33 21.29
C ILE A 22 26.12 9.97 21.69
N ALA A 23 26.17 9.71 23.00
CA ALA A 23 26.97 8.62 23.57
C ALA A 23 26.57 7.23 23.05
N CYS A 24 27.58 6.46 22.64
CA CYS A 24 27.43 5.12 22.10
C CYS A 24 26.68 4.18 23.05
N ASN A 25 25.71 3.44 22.51
CA ASN A 25 25.21 2.23 23.14
C ASN A 25 24.96 1.23 22.01
N PRO A 26 25.66 0.08 21.98
CA PRO A 26 25.69 -0.79 20.80
C PRO A 26 24.32 -1.32 20.36
N ASN A 27 23.31 -1.32 21.24
CA ASN A 27 21.92 -1.68 20.90
C ASN A 27 21.00 -0.47 20.58
N LYS A 28 21.47 0.77 20.69
CA LYS A 28 20.75 2.00 20.30
C LYS A 28 21.24 2.62 18.98
N ASP A 29 22.30 2.06 18.39
CA ASP A 29 22.94 2.60 17.19
C ASP A 29 22.58 1.83 15.90
N THR A 30 21.67 0.86 15.98
CA THR A 30 21.13 0.13 14.81
C THR A 30 19.62 0.35 14.66
N ILE A 31 19.22 0.92 13.54
CA ILE A 31 17.84 1.12 13.11
C ILE A 31 17.34 -0.21 12.53
N ASN A 32 16.59 -0.97 13.33
CA ASN A 32 15.91 -2.18 12.86
C ASN A 32 14.63 -1.81 12.09
N ILE A 33 14.55 -2.21 10.83
CA ILE A 33 13.44 -1.98 9.90
C ILE A 33 12.80 -3.34 9.57
N LEU A 34 11.48 -3.45 9.73
CA LEU A 34 10.74 -4.65 9.37
C LEU A 34 10.20 -4.55 7.94
N PHE A 35 10.44 -5.61 7.18
CA PHE A 35 9.93 -5.80 5.83
C PHE A 35 9.05 -7.05 5.79
N VAL A 36 7.89 -7.00 5.15
CA VAL A 36 7.00 -8.17 5.00
C VAL A 36 7.11 -8.66 3.55
N PRO A 37 7.77 -9.79 3.27
CA PRO A 37 7.92 -10.29 1.91
C PRO A 37 6.56 -10.75 1.34
N SER A 38 6.24 -10.26 0.14
CA SER A 38 5.05 -10.63 -0.65
C SER A 38 5.24 -11.90 -1.50
N GLN A 39 6.46 -12.43 -1.55
CA GLN A 39 6.87 -13.62 -2.31
C GLN A 39 7.97 -14.39 -1.54
N ASN A 40 8.72 -15.26 -2.22
CA ASN A 40 9.86 -16.00 -1.65
C ASN A 40 10.83 -15.05 -0.93
N SER A 41 10.96 -15.26 0.38
CA SER A 41 11.70 -14.37 1.29
C SER A 41 13.16 -14.18 0.87
N THR A 42 13.81 -15.16 0.26
CA THR A 42 15.25 -15.09 -0.05
C THR A 42 15.55 -14.12 -1.20
N GLU A 43 14.74 -14.11 -2.26
CA GLU A 43 14.92 -13.19 -3.39
C GLU A 43 14.63 -11.74 -2.95
N ILE A 44 13.50 -11.54 -2.25
CA ILE A 44 13.10 -10.23 -1.71
C ILE A 44 14.17 -9.67 -0.75
N ILE A 45 14.69 -10.48 0.18
CA ILE A 45 15.73 -10.04 1.12
C ILE A 45 16.98 -9.56 0.36
N ASN A 46 17.39 -10.26 -0.69
CA ASN A 46 18.54 -9.85 -1.50
C ASN A 46 18.29 -8.53 -2.24
N THR A 47 17.07 -8.30 -2.75
CA THR A 47 16.69 -7.04 -3.40
C THR A 47 16.68 -5.85 -2.43
N VAL A 48 16.18 -6.03 -1.18
CA VAL A 48 16.15 -4.92 -0.20
C VAL A 48 17.45 -4.68 0.54
N LYS A 49 18.33 -5.68 0.64
CA LYS A 49 19.55 -5.59 1.47
C LYS A 49 20.45 -4.37 1.17
N PRO A 50 20.63 -3.91 -0.08
CA PRO A 50 21.39 -2.68 -0.36
C PRO A 50 20.83 -1.42 0.32
N LEU A 51 19.56 -1.40 0.70
CA LEU A 51 18.94 -0.30 1.44
C LEU A 51 19.55 -0.11 2.85
N GLU A 52 20.13 -1.16 3.45
CA GLU A 52 20.84 -1.02 4.75
C GLU A 52 21.99 0.00 4.64
N GLU A 53 22.87 -0.18 3.67
CA GLU A 53 24.02 0.71 3.45
C GLU A 53 23.58 2.06 2.86
N LYS A 54 22.69 2.04 1.86
CA LYS A 54 22.20 3.27 1.21
C LYS A 54 21.50 4.21 2.20
N LEU A 55 20.65 3.69 3.08
CA LEU A 55 19.97 4.52 4.10
C LEU A 55 20.93 5.01 5.18
N ALA A 56 21.90 4.20 5.62
CA ALA A 56 22.92 4.65 6.58
C ALA A 56 23.79 5.79 5.99
N ASN A 57 24.19 5.66 4.72
CA ASN A 57 25.01 6.65 4.02
C ASN A 57 24.23 7.95 3.77
N GLU A 58 22.97 7.88 3.33
CA GLU A 58 22.16 9.08 3.11
C GLU A 58 21.85 9.82 4.43
N LEU A 59 21.60 9.09 5.52
CA LEU A 59 21.48 9.69 6.87
C LEU A 59 22.78 10.37 7.34
N ALA A 60 23.94 9.79 7.03
CA ALA A 60 25.24 10.41 7.35
C ALA A 60 25.48 11.70 6.55
N LYS A 61 25.16 11.69 5.26
CA LYS A 61 25.23 12.86 4.37
C LYS A 61 24.28 13.98 4.81
N ILE A 62 23.04 13.67 5.17
CA ILE A 62 22.08 14.66 5.71
C ILE A 62 22.60 15.25 7.01
N ALA A 63 23.05 14.43 7.95
CA ALA A 63 23.61 14.91 9.22
C ALA A 63 24.84 15.83 9.00
N GLN A 64 25.74 15.46 8.07
CA GLN A 64 26.94 16.24 7.78
C GLN A 64 26.62 17.63 7.21
N ALA A 65 25.54 17.80 6.42
CA ALA A 65 25.13 19.09 5.90
C ALA A 65 24.80 20.10 7.02
N ASP A 66 24.30 19.61 8.17
CA ASP A 66 24.01 20.41 9.36
C ASP A 66 25.17 20.46 10.37
N ASN A 67 26.38 20.00 10.00
CA ASN A 67 27.52 19.81 10.90
C ASN A 67 27.27 18.81 12.05
N ARG A 68 26.30 17.90 11.89
CA ARG A 68 26.03 16.77 12.79
C ARG A 68 26.79 15.53 12.30
N ILE A 69 26.85 14.49 13.13
CA ILE A 69 27.41 13.18 12.76
C ILE A 69 26.35 12.11 13.03
N SER A 70 25.94 11.37 12.00
CA SER A 70 25.17 10.14 12.18
C SER A 70 26.12 8.94 12.19
N THR A 71 26.05 8.15 13.25
CA THR A 71 26.72 6.84 13.37
C THR A 71 25.74 5.68 13.24
N LYS A 72 24.49 5.96 12.82
CA LYS A 72 23.41 4.97 12.80
C LYS A 72 23.64 3.94 11.69
N LYS A 73 23.72 2.68 12.11
CA LYS A 73 23.61 1.52 11.23
C LYS A 73 22.14 1.26 10.94
N VAL A 74 21.86 0.65 9.79
CA VAL A 74 20.52 0.15 9.46
C VAL A 74 20.59 -1.36 9.38
N LYS A 75 19.52 -2.03 9.81
CA LYS A 75 19.33 -3.45 9.60
C LYS A 75 17.90 -3.72 9.15
N ILE A 76 17.75 -4.42 8.03
CA ILE A 76 16.46 -4.87 7.52
C ILE A 76 16.25 -6.32 7.94
N ALA A 77 15.06 -6.62 8.46
CA ALA A 77 14.67 -7.96 8.87
C ALA A 77 13.33 -8.33 8.24
N PRO A 78 13.19 -9.55 7.67
CA PRO A 78 11.90 -10.06 7.26
C PRO A 78 11.01 -10.30 8.49
N SER A 79 9.73 -9.97 8.37
CA SER A 79 8.66 -10.40 9.28
C SER A 79 7.84 -11.49 8.60
N THR A 80 7.32 -12.44 9.37
CA THR A 80 6.52 -13.55 8.84
C THR A 80 5.09 -13.17 8.44
N SER A 81 4.58 -12.03 8.92
CA SER A 81 3.34 -11.42 8.45
C SER A 81 3.27 -9.91 8.79
N TYR A 82 2.26 -9.23 8.27
CA TYR A 82 1.94 -7.85 8.63
C TYR A 82 1.54 -7.73 10.12
N GLU A 83 0.76 -8.68 10.65
CA GLU A 83 0.38 -8.71 12.06
C GLU A 83 1.58 -8.86 13.00
N VAL A 84 2.58 -9.68 12.62
CA VAL A 84 3.83 -9.82 13.36
C VAL A 84 4.67 -8.54 13.26
N ALA A 85 4.68 -7.88 12.10
CA ALA A 85 5.42 -6.63 11.90
C ALA A 85 4.85 -5.49 12.76
N GLY A 86 3.54 -5.24 12.65
CA GLY A 86 2.84 -4.24 13.46
C GLY A 86 2.97 -4.54 14.95
N LYS A 87 2.76 -5.79 15.40
CA LYS A 87 2.93 -6.11 16.82
C LYS A 87 4.37 -5.88 17.33
N THR A 88 5.38 -6.16 16.50
CA THR A 88 6.79 -5.93 16.83
C THR A 88 7.13 -4.43 16.90
N LEU A 89 6.53 -3.62 16.03
CA LEU A 89 6.65 -2.16 16.04
C LEU A 89 5.94 -1.54 17.26
N GLN A 90 4.68 -1.89 17.53
CA GLN A 90 3.92 -1.52 18.72
C GLN A 90 4.66 -1.86 20.02
N ASP A 91 5.35 -3.01 20.06
CA ASP A 91 6.14 -3.43 21.23
C ASP A 91 7.41 -2.59 21.44
N GLY A 92 7.92 -1.92 20.40
CA GLY A 92 9.19 -1.18 20.41
C GLY A 92 10.40 -2.09 20.21
N LYS A 93 10.20 -3.26 19.57
CA LYS A 93 11.26 -4.22 19.22
C LYS A 93 11.91 -3.92 17.86
N ALA A 94 11.22 -3.16 17.02
CA ALA A 94 11.73 -2.55 15.81
C ALA A 94 11.49 -1.03 15.82
N HIS A 95 12.20 -0.30 14.95
CA HIS A 95 12.12 1.15 14.85
C HIS A 95 11.13 1.59 13.79
N LEU A 96 11.16 0.93 12.63
CA LEU A 96 10.31 1.17 11.46
C LEU A 96 9.71 -0.14 10.95
N ALA A 97 8.56 -0.05 10.30
CA ALA A 97 7.99 -1.14 9.50
C ALA A 97 7.27 -0.58 8.27
N PHE A 98 7.34 -1.31 7.15
CA PHE A 98 6.46 -1.10 6.01
C PHE A 98 5.15 -1.84 6.27
N LEU A 99 4.03 -1.11 6.37
CA LEU A 99 2.73 -1.65 6.80
C LEU A 99 1.57 -1.13 5.92
N PRO A 100 0.64 -2.01 5.51
CA PRO A 100 -0.67 -1.59 5.00
C PRO A 100 -1.44 -0.82 6.06
N VAL A 101 -2.26 0.15 5.63
CA VAL A 101 -3.02 1.04 6.52
C VAL A 101 -3.90 0.30 7.53
N ASN A 102 -4.52 -0.82 7.14
CA ASN A 102 -5.31 -1.68 8.04
C ASN A 102 -4.47 -2.33 9.15
N THR A 103 -3.21 -2.64 8.87
CA THR A 103 -2.30 -3.20 9.87
C THR A 103 -1.86 -2.10 10.84
N TYR A 104 -1.48 -0.93 10.33
CA TYR A 104 -1.18 0.23 11.17
C TYR A 104 -2.38 0.62 12.06
N ALA A 105 -3.59 0.73 11.49
CA ALA A 105 -4.82 1.07 12.23
C ALA A 105 -5.08 0.15 13.43
N LYS A 106 -4.77 -1.15 13.29
CA LYS A 106 -4.90 -2.18 14.34
C LYS A 106 -3.82 -2.10 15.42
N TYR A 107 -2.61 -1.63 15.11
CA TYR A 107 -1.47 -1.66 16.03
C TYR A 107 -1.03 -0.28 16.57
N ARG A 108 -1.47 0.83 15.97
CA ARG A 108 -1.07 2.21 16.30
C ARG A 108 -1.27 2.66 17.75
N GLY A 109 -2.20 2.04 18.46
CA GLY A 109 -2.38 2.21 19.91
C GLY A 109 -3.74 2.76 20.29
N GLN A 110 -3.80 3.54 21.37
CA GLN A 110 -4.98 4.30 21.76
C GLN A 110 -4.80 5.75 21.34
N GLU A 111 -5.88 6.40 20.90
CA GLU A 111 -5.89 7.84 20.61
C GLU A 111 -5.74 8.65 21.91
N LYS A 112 -4.85 9.63 21.89
CA LYS A 112 -4.61 10.61 22.95
C LYS A 112 -4.29 11.93 22.28
N ASP A 113 -5.03 12.98 22.63
CA ASP A 113 -4.83 14.33 22.08
C ASP A 113 -4.75 14.37 20.54
N LYS A 114 -5.63 13.60 19.87
CA LYS A 114 -5.75 13.41 18.41
C LYS A 114 -4.63 12.60 17.73
N ALA A 115 -3.71 11.99 18.50
CA ALA A 115 -2.64 11.14 17.96
C ALA A 115 -2.59 9.78 18.67
N PHE A 116 -2.12 8.74 17.98
CA PHE A 116 -2.06 7.39 18.57
C PHE A 116 -0.78 7.13 19.37
N ASP A 117 -0.87 6.36 20.45
CA ASP A 117 0.15 6.32 21.51
C ASP A 117 1.19 5.17 21.45
N LYS A 118 1.24 4.38 20.37
CA LYS A 118 2.26 3.31 20.17
C LYS A 118 3.06 3.47 18.89
N GLU A 119 2.39 3.79 17.79
CA GLU A 119 3.02 3.97 16.46
C GLU A 119 2.66 5.34 15.88
N GLY A 120 3.46 5.80 14.93
CA GLY A 120 3.22 7.02 14.17
C GLY A 120 3.58 6.85 12.70
N ILE A 121 3.24 7.86 11.90
CA ILE A 121 3.37 7.80 10.44
C ILE A 121 4.61 8.60 10.05
N LEU A 122 5.60 7.91 9.50
CA LEU A 122 6.79 8.58 8.98
C LEU A 122 6.49 9.19 7.60
N LEU A 123 5.97 8.35 6.70
CA LEU A 123 5.67 8.65 5.29
C LEU A 123 4.51 7.76 4.81
N ASN A 124 3.70 8.27 3.88
CA ASN A 124 2.76 7.49 3.07
C ASN A 124 3.40 7.21 1.70
N ALA A 125 3.30 6.01 1.15
CA ALA A 125 3.76 5.73 -0.20
C ALA A 125 2.86 6.40 -1.26
N SER A 126 3.44 6.83 -2.38
CA SER A 126 2.74 7.08 -3.64
C SER A 126 3.10 6.02 -4.67
N ARG A 127 2.23 5.85 -5.67
CA ARG A 127 2.43 5.00 -6.85
C ARG A 127 1.86 5.68 -8.09
N ALA A 128 2.27 5.26 -9.28
CA ALA A 128 1.58 5.64 -10.51
C ALA A 128 0.10 5.20 -10.47
N GLY A 129 -0.81 6.06 -10.92
CA GLY A 129 -2.24 5.75 -10.96
C GLY A 129 -2.55 4.58 -11.88
N ALA A 130 -3.62 3.85 -11.62
CA ALA A 130 -4.11 2.87 -12.58
C ALA A 130 -4.78 3.63 -13.74
N LYS A 131 -4.32 3.45 -14.98
CA LYS A 131 -4.87 4.14 -16.16
C LYS A 131 -6.38 3.90 -16.35
N PRO A 132 -6.94 2.70 -16.05
CA PRO A 132 -8.37 2.51 -15.99
C PRO A 132 -9.07 3.50 -15.04
N GLU A 133 -8.50 3.81 -13.88
CA GLU A 133 -9.09 4.74 -12.90
C GLU A 133 -8.86 6.20 -13.31
N THR A 134 -7.65 6.56 -13.75
CA THR A 134 -7.34 7.96 -14.11
C THR A 134 -7.98 8.43 -15.41
N THR A 135 -8.63 7.51 -16.15
CA THR A 135 -9.42 7.80 -17.36
C THR A 135 -10.90 7.42 -17.20
N PHE A 136 -11.33 6.95 -16.01
CA PHE A 136 -12.72 6.60 -15.76
C PHE A 136 -13.57 7.87 -15.63
N SER A 137 -14.64 7.98 -16.42
CA SER A 137 -15.44 9.20 -16.55
C SER A 137 -16.00 9.74 -15.24
N GLN A 138 -16.36 8.86 -14.29
CA GLN A 138 -16.86 9.27 -12.96
C GLN A 138 -15.75 9.85 -12.05
N PHE A 139 -14.48 9.61 -12.38
CA PHE A 139 -13.31 10.14 -11.65
C PHE A 139 -12.66 11.34 -12.36
N LEU A 140 -13.31 11.91 -13.38
CA LEU A 140 -12.85 13.11 -14.06
C LEU A 140 -13.61 14.36 -13.58
N ASP A 141 -12.92 15.49 -13.53
CA ASP A 141 -13.54 16.80 -13.34
C ASP A 141 -14.28 17.29 -14.60
N GLU A 142 -14.96 18.44 -14.48
CA GLU A 142 -15.67 19.13 -15.57
C GLU A 142 -14.75 19.52 -16.76
N GLN A 143 -13.41 19.41 -16.62
CA GLN A 143 -12.42 19.66 -17.66
C GLN A 143 -11.80 18.35 -18.22
N ASN A 144 -12.38 17.19 -17.90
CA ASN A 144 -11.91 15.85 -18.25
C ASN A 144 -10.50 15.52 -17.72
N LYS A 145 -10.13 16.04 -16.55
CA LYS A 145 -8.88 15.69 -15.84
C LYS A 145 -9.16 14.81 -14.64
N PHE A 146 -8.24 13.91 -14.35
CA PHE A 146 -8.35 13.03 -13.18
C PHE A 146 -8.49 13.83 -11.88
N ASN A 147 -9.51 13.49 -11.09
CA ASN A 147 -9.82 14.13 -9.82
C ASN A 147 -9.72 13.11 -8.68
N LEU A 148 -8.68 13.27 -7.85
CA LEU A 148 -8.41 12.39 -6.72
C LEU A 148 -9.58 12.34 -5.71
N SER A 149 -10.34 13.43 -5.53
CA SER A 149 -11.45 13.43 -4.58
C SER A 149 -12.59 12.53 -5.04
N LEU A 150 -12.99 12.62 -6.32
CA LEU A 150 -14.00 11.73 -6.92
C LEU A 150 -13.52 10.27 -6.90
N ALA A 151 -12.24 10.05 -7.20
CA ALA A 151 -11.61 8.73 -7.14
C ALA A 151 -11.41 8.19 -5.71
N MET A 152 -11.72 8.98 -4.68
CA MET A 152 -11.70 8.57 -3.26
C MET A 152 -13.10 8.33 -2.68
N GLU A 153 -14.17 8.48 -3.47
CA GLU A 153 -15.55 8.25 -3.04
C GLU A 153 -15.91 6.76 -2.89
N GLU A 154 -17.03 6.51 -2.20
CA GLU A 154 -17.61 5.18 -1.95
C GLU A 154 -18.00 4.50 -3.29
N VAL A 155 -17.75 3.19 -3.40
CA VAL A 155 -18.03 2.45 -4.64
C VAL A 155 -19.39 1.76 -4.56
N THR A 156 -20.33 2.28 -5.35
CA THR A 156 -21.63 1.65 -5.56
C THR A 156 -21.53 0.42 -6.48
N SER A 157 -22.61 -0.36 -6.57
CA SER A 157 -22.75 -1.45 -7.55
C SER A 157 -22.57 -0.96 -8.99
N GLU A 158 -23.10 0.23 -9.30
CA GLU A 158 -22.92 0.93 -10.59
C GLU A 158 -21.45 1.29 -10.85
N ALA A 159 -20.79 1.94 -9.89
CA ALA A 159 -19.38 2.34 -10.04
C ALA A 159 -18.45 1.12 -10.19
N SER A 160 -18.69 0.04 -9.43
CA SER A 160 -17.95 -1.22 -9.55
C SER A 160 -18.15 -1.87 -10.93
N LEU A 161 -19.38 -1.86 -11.46
CA LEU A 161 -19.72 -2.38 -12.79
C LEU A 161 -18.99 -1.59 -13.89
N GLU A 162 -19.18 -0.27 -13.91
CA GLU A 162 -18.70 0.58 -14.99
C GLU A 162 -17.17 0.72 -14.99
N LEU A 163 -16.52 0.81 -13.82
CA LEU A 163 -15.05 0.79 -13.75
C LEU A 163 -14.48 -0.56 -14.22
N SER A 164 -15.17 -1.67 -13.94
CA SER A 164 -14.78 -3.00 -14.43
C SER A 164 -14.94 -3.12 -15.94
N LYS A 165 -16.08 -2.68 -16.51
CA LYS A 165 -16.29 -2.60 -17.97
C LYS A 165 -15.22 -1.73 -18.64
N HIS A 166 -14.92 -0.55 -18.09
CA HIS A 166 -13.93 0.38 -18.62
C HIS A 166 -12.51 -0.21 -18.62
N TYR A 167 -12.09 -0.87 -17.53
CA TYR A 167 -10.83 -1.65 -17.52
C TYR A 167 -10.85 -2.70 -18.63
N ASN A 168 -11.86 -3.58 -18.67
CA ASN A 168 -11.92 -4.68 -19.64
C ASN A 168 -11.91 -4.18 -21.09
N LYS A 169 -12.59 -3.06 -21.37
CA LYS A 169 -12.57 -2.39 -22.67
C LYS A 169 -11.17 -1.89 -23.03
N MET A 170 -10.47 -1.24 -22.11
CA MET A 170 -9.09 -0.78 -22.33
C MET A 170 -8.16 -1.94 -22.72
N VAL A 171 -8.27 -3.09 -22.07
CA VAL A 171 -7.52 -4.31 -22.44
C VAL A 171 -7.96 -4.88 -23.79
N LYS A 172 -9.27 -4.99 -24.01
CA LYS A 172 -9.86 -5.60 -25.22
C LYS A 172 -9.53 -4.82 -26.50
N ASP A 173 -9.50 -3.49 -26.41
CA ASP A 173 -9.17 -2.60 -27.52
C ASP A 173 -7.66 -2.56 -27.84
N ASN A 174 -6.81 -3.01 -26.90
CA ASN A 174 -5.33 -2.97 -27.00
C ASN A 174 -4.70 -4.36 -26.72
N PRO A 175 -4.99 -5.39 -27.54
CA PRO A 175 -4.61 -6.78 -27.27
C PRO A 175 -3.11 -7.08 -27.49
N GLU A 176 -2.39 -6.27 -28.25
CA GLU A 176 -0.94 -6.43 -28.46
C GLU A 176 -0.16 -5.81 -27.30
N GLU A 177 -0.70 -4.74 -26.72
CA GLU A 177 -0.13 -3.98 -25.60
C GLU A 177 -0.16 -4.78 -24.29
N VAL A 178 -0.95 -5.84 -24.17
CA VAL A 178 -1.05 -6.68 -22.96
C VAL A 178 -0.26 -8.00 -23.02
N LYS A 179 0.62 -8.19 -24.02
CA LYS A 179 1.39 -9.43 -24.21
C LYS A 179 2.65 -9.56 -23.35
N THR A 180 3.15 -8.46 -22.78
CA THR A 180 4.37 -8.45 -21.96
C THR A 180 4.18 -7.58 -20.72
N GLN A 181 4.98 -7.82 -19.68
CA GLN A 181 4.97 -6.97 -18.48
C GLN A 181 5.25 -5.50 -18.81
N GLU A 182 6.22 -5.21 -19.70
CA GLU A 182 6.59 -3.84 -20.06
C GLU A 182 5.46 -3.12 -20.81
N SER A 183 4.90 -3.76 -21.85
CA SER A 183 3.82 -3.19 -22.64
C SER A 183 2.54 -3.00 -21.81
N ALA A 184 2.21 -3.98 -20.95
CA ALA A 184 1.03 -3.90 -20.10
C ALA A 184 1.17 -2.78 -19.06
N LYS A 185 2.37 -2.62 -18.45
CA LYS A 185 2.66 -1.50 -17.53
C LYS A 185 2.49 -0.15 -18.23
N LYS A 186 2.93 -0.03 -19.48
CA LYS A 186 2.77 1.19 -20.29
C LYS A 186 1.31 1.52 -20.64
N LEU A 187 0.46 0.51 -20.84
CA LEU A 187 -0.97 0.70 -21.09
C LEU A 187 -1.75 1.05 -19.81
N LEU A 188 -1.47 0.33 -18.71
CA LEU A 188 -2.33 0.28 -17.53
C LEU A 188 -1.85 1.13 -16.34
N LEU A 189 -0.64 1.71 -16.39
CA LEU A 189 -0.14 2.64 -15.36
C LEU A 189 -0.02 4.05 -15.93
N ASP A 190 -0.45 5.02 -15.13
CA ASP A 190 -0.44 6.44 -15.46
C ASP A 190 0.65 7.17 -14.68
N GLN A 191 1.84 7.26 -15.27
CA GLN A 191 3.00 7.92 -14.65
C GLN A 191 2.82 9.44 -14.51
N ASP A 192 1.92 10.05 -15.28
CA ASP A 192 1.61 11.48 -15.21
C ASP A 192 0.69 11.84 -14.02
N ASN A 193 0.05 10.83 -13.42
CA ASN A 193 -0.89 10.97 -12.30
C ASN A 193 -0.45 10.07 -11.13
N GLU A 194 0.52 10.51 -10.32
CA GLU A 194 0.84 9.83 -9.06
C GLU A 194 -0.30 9.94 -8.04
N VAL A 195 -0.58 8.84 -7.34
CA VAL A 195 -1.66 8.72 -6.37
C VAL A 195 -1.17 8.09 -5.05
N SER A 196 -1.85 8.43 -3.95
CA SER A 196 -1.60 7.87 -2.62
C SER A 196 -2.66 6.82 -2.22
N TYR A 197 -3.27 6.15 -3.20
CA TYR A 197 -4.23 5.07 -2.99
C TYR A 197 -4.05 3.95 -4.02
N TYR A 198 -4.72 2.82 -3.80
CA TYR A 198 -4.94 1.75 -4.78
C TYR A 198 -6.34 1.16 -4.58
N ARG A 199 -6.79 0.27 -5.47
CA ARG A 199 -7.96 -0.59 -5.25
C ARG A 199 -7.57 -2.05 -5.26
N SER A 200 -8.43 -2.90 -4.70
CA SER A 200 -8.46 -4.29 -5.12
C SER A 200 -9.44 -4.46 -6.27
N TYR A 201 -9.06 -5.30 -7.21
CA TYR A 201 -9.89 -5.75 -8.31
C TYR A 201 -10.21 -7.23 -8.10
N ILE A 202 -11.41 -7.61 -8.53
CA ILE A 202 -11.89 -8.99 -8.49
C ILE A 202 -11.79 -9.52 -9.92
N TYR A 203 -10.92 -10.51 -10.12
CA TYR A 203 -10.67 -11.15 -11.41
C TYR A 203 -11.41 -12.49 -11.43
N ALA A 204 -12.04 -12.83 -12.55
CA ALA A 204 -12.70 -14.12 -12.75
C ALA A 204 -12.19 -14.83 -14.01
N ASN A 205 -12.18 -16.16 -13.99
CA ASN A 205 -11.80 -16.97 -15.14
C ASN A 205 -12.87 -16.93 -16.26
N ASN A 206 -12.46 -16.63 -17.49
CA ASN A 206 -13.36 -16.46 -18.64
C ASN A 206 -14.13 -17.74 -19.00
N LYS A 207 -13.53 -18.92 -18.82
CA LYS A 207 -14.24 -20.19 -19.01
C LYS A 207 -15.28 -20.42 -17.92
N PHE A 208 -14.94 -20.16 -16.65
CA PHE A 208 -15.92 -20.26 -15.54
C PHE A 208 -17.11 -19.32 -15.75
N LEU A 209 -16.88 -18.07 -16.18
CA LEU A 209 -17.95 -17.12 -16.51
C LEU A 209 -18.83 -17.64 -17.66
N SER A 210 -18.20 -18.11 -18.75
CA SER A 210 -18.91 -18.64 -19.93
C SER A 210 -19.73 -19.89 -19.62
N ASP A 211 -19.19 -20.84 -18.85
CA ASP A 211 -19.88 -22.06 -18.41
C ASP A 211 -21.12 -21.74 -17.55
N ASN A 212 -21.16 -20.57 -16.90
CA ASN A 212 -22.29 -20.09 -16.11
C ASN A 212 -23.13 -18.99 -16.80
N GLN A 213 -22.89 -18.71 -18.08
CA GLN A 213 -23.62 -17.70 -18.88
C GLN A 213 -23.56 -16.28 -18.28
N PHE A 214 -22.45 -15.92 -17.62
CA PHE A 214 -22.23 -14.59 -17.07
C PHE A 214 -21.35 -13.75 -18.03
N ASP A 215 -21.86 -12.62 -18.49
CA ASP A 215 -21.09 -11.58 -19.18
C ASP A 215 -21.30 -10.24 -18.46
N ILE A 216 -20.23 -9.62 -17.96
CA ILE A 216 -20.31 -8.31 -17.30
C ILE A 216 -20.85 -7.21 -18.24
N ASN A 217 -20.67 -7.37 -19.54
CA ASN A 217 -21.08 -6.38 -20.54
C ASN A 217 -22.59 -6.42 -20.84
N SER A 218 -23.35 -7.41 -20.33
CA SER A 218 -24.80 -7.52 -20.58
C SER A 218 -25.69 -6.84 -19.53
N PHE A 219 -25.11 -6.26 -18.47
CA PHE A 219 -25.87 -5.56 -17.43
C PHE A 219 -25.95 -4.08 -17.74
N GLU A 220 -27.17 -3.52 -17.77
CA GLU A 220 -27.40 -2.09 -18.06
C GLU A 220 -27.32 -1.21 -16.81
N ASN A 221 -27.27 -1.80 -15.62
CA ASN A 221 -27.15 -1.10 -14.33
C ASN A 221 -26.55 -1.99 -13.24
N GLY A 222 -26.10 -1.34 -12.16
CA GLY A 222 -25.47 -1.95 -11.00
C GLY A 222 -26.35 -2.95 -10.24
N GLU A 223 -27.68 -2.79 -10.21
CA GLU A 223 -28.55 -3.69 -9.45
C GLU A 223 -28.78 -5.03 -10.15
N GLU A 224 -28.91 -5.05 -11.48
CA GLU A 224 -28.91 -6.29 -12.27
C GLU A 224 -27.59 -7.06 -12.13
N TYR A 225 -26.47 -6.34 -12.27
CA TYR A 225 -25.12 -6.87 -12.07
C TYR A 225 -24.93 -7.44 -10.66
N LYS A 226 -25.34 -6.69 -9.64
CA LYS A 226 -25.29 -7.07 -8.22
C LYS A 226 -26.06 -8.36 -7.97
N ALA A 227 -27.30 -8.44 -8.43
CA ALA A 227 -28.15 -9.62 -8.25
C ALA A 227 -27.54 -10.86 -8.93
N ALA A 228 -27.16 -10.74 -10.21
CA ALA A 228 -26.59 -11.84 -10.97
C ALA A 228 -25.23 -12.32 -10.41
N LEU A 229 -24.37 -11.40 -9.98
CA LEU A 229 -23.06 -11.75 -9.45
C LEU A 229 -23.14 -12.33 -8.03
N LYS A 230 -24.04 -11.81 -7.18
CA LYS A 230 -24.37 -12.43 -5.88
C LYS A 230 -24.87 -13.86 -6.08
N GLU A 231 -25.80 -14.09 -7.02
CA GLU A 231 -26.31 -15.44 -7.31
C GLU A 231 -25.17 -16.37 -7.76
N LEU A 232 -24.35 -15.95 -8.73
CA LEU A 232 -23.24 -16.74 -9.26
C LEU A 232 -22.25 -17.17 -8.17
N ILE A 233 -21.83 -16.23 -7.32
CA ILE A 233 -20.89 -16.46 -6.21
C ILE A 233 -21.48 -17.47 -5.21
N LEU A 234 -22.71 -17.24 -4.74
CA LEU A 234 -23.34 -18.09 -3.72
C LEU A 234 -23.74 -19.48 -4.24
N LYS A 235 -24.13 -19.59 -5.52
CA LYS A 235 -24.39 -20.86 -6.18
C LYS A 235 -23.12 -21.71 -6.23
N GLY A 236 -22.00 -21.12 -6.66
CA GLY A 236 -20.71 -21.81 -6.66
C GLY A 236 -20.33 -22.33 -5.27
N ALA A 237 -20.55 -21.52 -4.23
CA ALA A 237 -20.20 -21.85 -2.85
C ALA A 237 -20.98 -23.07 -2.35
N LYS A 238 -22.29 -23.10 -2.59
CA LYS A 238 -23.18 -24.24 -2.27
C LYS A 238 -22.75 -25.52 -2.98
N ASP A 239 -22.34 -25.42 -4.24
CA ASP A 239 -21.90 -26.55 -5.07
C ASP A 239 -20.48 -27.08 -4.72
N LYS A 240 -19.74 -26.42 -3.82
CA LYS A 240 -18.29 -26.65 -3.57
C LYS A 240 -17.42 -26.56 -4.84
N LYS A 241 -17.92 -25.87 -5.87
CA LYS A 241 -17.18 -25.56 -7.10
C LYS A 241 -16.51 -24.18 -7.03
N PHE A 242 -16.80 -23.40 -5.99
CA PHE A 242 -16.28 -22.07 -5.78
C PHE A 242 -14.87 -22.09 -5.22
N GLN A 243 -13.96 -21.55 -6.01
CA GLN A 243 -12.55 -21.41 -5.68
C GLN A 243 -12.22 -19.92 -5.77
N PHE A 244 -12.67 -19.15 -4.79
CA PHE A 244 -12.35 -17.74 -4.66
C PHE A 244 -11.15 -17.62 -3.74
N THR A 245 -10.08 -16.98 -4.21
CA THR A 245 -8.87 -16.80 -3.41
C THR A 245 -8.93 -15.54 -2.57
N PHE A 246 -8.42 -15.62 -1.34
CA PHE A 246 -8.00 -14.46 -0.56
C PHE A 246 -6.59 -14.70 -0.03
N GLY A 247 -5.90 -13.62 0.36
CA GLY A 247 -4.57 -13.70 0.97
C GLY A 247 -4.56 -14.31 2.38
N ALA A 248 -3.41 -14.84 2.78
CA ALA A 248 -3.22 -15.48 4.08
C ALA A 248 -3.40 -14.55 5.30
N SER A 249 -2.96 -13.29 5.19
CA SER A 249 -3.02 -12.31 6.28
C SER A 249 -4.41 -11.69 6.38
N LYS A 250 -5.11 -11.92 7.51
CA LYS A 250 -6.43 -11.34 7.79
C LYS A 250 -6.41 -9.80 7.75
N THR A 251 -5.27 -9.14 7.96
CA THR A 251 -5.13 -7.67 7.87
C THR A 251 -4.67 -7.14 6.51
N SER A 252 -4.61 -7.99 5.48
CA SER A 252 -4.29 -7.56 4.11
C SER A 252 -5.43 -6.73 3.53
N SER A 253 -5.14 -5.51 3.08
CA SER A 253 -6.13 -4.59 2.52
C SER A 253 -6.72 -5.13 1.20
N SER A 254 -5.89 -5.27 0.16
CA SER A 254 -6.32 -5.77 -1.15
C SER A 254 -6.44 -7.28 -1.21
N GLY A 255 -5.71 -8.02 -0.38
CA GLY A 255 -5.80 -9.49 -0.37
C GLY A 255 -7.01 -10.06 0.38
N VAL A 256 -7.63 -9.30 1.30
CA VAL A 256 -8.70 -9.81 2.18
C VAL A 256 -9.79 -8.75 2.41
N LEU A 257 -9.46 -7.66 3.12
CA LEU A 257 -10.47 -6.85 3.79
C LEU A 257 -11.39 -6.09 2.83
N TYR A 258 -10.82 -5.40 1.85
CA TYR A 258 -11.62 -4.63 0.89
C TYR A 258 -12.41 -5.52 -0.08
N PRO A 259 -11.88 -6.64 -0.60
CA PRO A 259 -12.70 -7.60 -1.35
C PRO A 259 -13.87 -8.17 -0.53
N MET A 260 -13.68 -8.43 0.76
CA MET A 260 -14.75 -8.94 1.63
C MET A 260 -15.80 -7.88 1.97
N LEU A 261 -15.40 -6.62 2.16
CA LEU A 261 -16.35 -5.50 2.24
C LEU A 261 -17.09 -5.31 0.91
N TRP A 262 -16.42 -5.41 -0.24
CA TRP A 262 -17.10 -5.34 -1.54
C TRP A 262 -18.13 -6.48 -1.74
N LEU A 263 -17.85 -7.70 -1.26
CA LEU A 263 -18.87 -8.76 -1.21
C LEU A 263 -20.05 -8.37 -0.31
N GLN A 264 -19.79 -7.78 0.86
CA GLN A 264 -20.81 -7.35 1.83
C GLN A 264 -21.64 -6.15 1.34
N ASP A 265 -21.00 -5.01 1.12
CA ASP A 265 -21.64 -3.71 0.92
C ASP A 265 -22.09 -3.53 -0.54
N VAL A 266 -21.23 -3.86 -1.51
CA VAL A 266 -21.55 -3.74 -2.94
C VAL A 266 -22.47 -4.86 -3.39
N LEU A 267 -22.12 -6.13 -3.17
CA LEU A 267 -22.97 -7.25 -3.60
C LEU A 267 -24.12 -7.60 -2.64
N GLY A 268 -24.11 -7.11 -1.40
CA GLY A 268 -25.17 -7.41 -0.42
C GLY A 268 -25.10 -8.84 0.14
N ILE A 269 -23.91 -9.45 0.22
CA ILE A 269 -23.72 -10.79 0.79
C ILE A 269 -23.80 -10.71 2.33
N GLU A 270 -24.59 -11.59 2.94
CA GLU A 270 -24.89 -11.55 4.38
C GLU A 270 -23.73 -12.10 5.23
N ASP A 271 -23.67 -11.77 6.53
CA ASP A 271 -22.55 -12.14 7.42
C ASP A 271 -22.31 -13.66 7.55
N ASN A 272 -23.37 -14.47 7.48
CA ASN A 272 -23.29 -15.94 7.44
C ASN A 272 -22.74 -16.42 6.09
N GLU A 273 -23.24 -15.89 4.98
CA GLU A 273 -22.78 -16.20 3.63
C GLU A 273 -21.28 -15.84 3.50
N LEU A 274 -20.89 -14.64 3.91
CA LEU A 274 -19.51 -14.15 3.87
C LEU A 274 -18.57 -14.97 4.77
N LYS A 275 -19.04 -15.41 5.94
CA LYS A 275 -18.32 -16.37 6.79
C LYS A 275 -18.08 -17.70 6.07
N ASP A 276 -19.10 -18.25 5.42
CA ASP A 276 -18.98 -19.51 4.69
C ASP A 276 -18.00 -19.37 3.51
N LEU A 277 -18.03 -18.26 2.76
CA LEU A 277 -17.05 -17.95 1.72
C LEU A 277 -15.62 -17.87 2.29
N TRP A 278 -15.43 -17.21 3.45
CA TRP A 278 -14.12 -17.09 4.11
C TRP A 278 -13.56 -18.42 4.63
N GLN A 279 -14.42 -19.29 5.14
CA GLN A 279 -14.03 -20.61 5.65
C GLN A 279 -13.72 -21.62 4.54
N ASN A 280 -14.37 -21.51 3.38
CA ASN A 280 -14.19 -22.40 2.23
C ASN A 280 -13.30 -21.82 1.12
N LYS A 281 -12.67 -20.67 1.34
CA LYS A 281 -11.77 -20.03 0.37
C LYS A 281 -10.59 -20.91 -0.03
N HIS A 282 -10.00 -20.56 -1.17
CA HIS A 282 -8.60 -20.90 -1.44
C HIS A 282 -7.68 -19.81 -0.89
N GLU A 283 -6.45 -20.16 -0.52
CA GLU A 283 -5.44 -19.19 -0.07
C GLU A 283 -4.46 -18.90 -1.21
N GLN A 284 -4.41 -17.65 -1.69
CA GLN A 284 -3.38 -17.24 -2.65
C GLN A 284 -2.06 -16.97 -1.92
N GLY A 285 -0.98 -17.64 -2.33
CA GLY A 285 0.34 -17.44 -1.74
C GLY A 285 1.02 -16.13 -2.14
N SER A 286 0.68 -15.59 -3.32
CA SER A 286 1.15 -14.28 -3.81
C SER A 286 0.22 -13.76 -4.91
N TYR A 287 0.33 -12.48 -5.28
CA TYR A 287 -0.46 -11.89 -6.38
C TYR A 287 -0.16 -12.48 -7.78
N PRO A 288 1.10 -12.75 -8.18
CA PRO A 288 1.38 -13.43 -9.44
C PRO A 288 0.80 -14.85 -9.47
N GLN A 289 0.87 -15.57 -8.34
CA GLN A 289 0.27 -16.89 -8.19
C GLN A 289 -1.27 -16.82 -8.31
N ALA A 290 -1.92 -15.87 -7.64
CA ALA A 290 -3.37 -15.67 -7.74
C ALA A 290 -3.80 -15.45 -9.20
N SER A 291 -3.06 -14.60 -9.92
CA SER A 291 -3.25 -14.35 -11.35
C SER A 291 -3.07 -15.61 -12.21
N GLN A 292 -2.03 -16.41 -11.96
CA GLN A 292 -1.82 -17.70 -12.65
C GLN A 292 -2.94 -18.71 -12.34
N GLU A 293 -3.36 -18.84 -11.09
CA GLU A 293 -4.41 -19.79 -10.68
C GLU A 293 -5.76 -19.48 -11.31
N VAL A 294 -6.17 -18.19 -11.33
CA VAL A 294 -7.41 -17.79 -12.01
C VAL A 294 -7.28 -17.86 -13.53
N SER A 295 -6.12 -17.55 -14.11
CA SER A 295 -5.87 -17.73 -15.55
C SER A 295 -5.97 -19.19 -16.00
N ASN A 296 -5.46 -20.11 -15.18
CA ASN A 296 -5.44 -21.55 -15.45
C ASN A 296 -6.72 -22.30 -14.99
N ALA A 297 -7.75 -21.58 -14.52
CA ALA A 297 -8.97 -22.16 -13.94
C ALA A 297 -8.71 -23.15 -12.78
N THR A 298 -7.62 -22.96 -12.03
CA THR A 298 -7.33 -23.63 -10.75
C THR A 298 -8.01 -22.92 -9.57
N SER A 299 -8.39 -21.67 -9.82
CA SER A 299 -9.32 -20.87 -9.02
C SER A 299 -10.33 -20.21 -9.98
N ASN A 300 -11.56 -19.98 -9.53
CA ASN A 300 -12.58 -19.28 -10.33
C ASN A 300 -12.41 -17.76 -10.25
N TYR A 301 -11.97 -17.28 -9.08
CA TYR A 301 -11.80 -15.86 -8.77
C TYR A 301 -10.49 -15.61 -8.04
N ALA A 302 -9.88 -14.47 -8.32
CA ALA A 302 -8.74 -13.95 -7.57
C ALA A 302 -8.90 -12.47 -7.23
N VAL A 303 -8.21 -12.03 -6.18
CA VAL A 303 -8.22 -10.64 -5.72
C VAL A 303 -6.81 -10.06 -5.67
N GLY A 304 -6.67 -8.77 -5.96
CA GLY A 304 -5.41 -8.08 -5.84
C GLY A 304 -5.42 -6.71 -6.50
N PHE A 305 -4.26 -6.06 -6.57
CA PHE A 305 -4.09 -4.76 -7.22
C PHE A 305 -4.51 -4.77 -8.71
N SER A 306 -4.65 -3.58 -9.31
CA SER A 306 -4.95 -3.41 -10.73
C SER A 306 -3.94 -4.10 -11.67
N ASP A 307 -2.73 -4.36 -11.20
CA ASP A 307 -1.56 -4.79 -11.97
C ASP A 307 -1.19 -6.28 -11.83
N ILE A 308 -1.92 -7.10 -11.05
CA ILE A 308 -1.51 -8.51 -10.77
C ILE A 308 -1.32 -9.38 -12.04
N ARG A 309 -2.03 -9.06 -13.12
CA ARG A 309 -1.94 -9.79 -14.40
C ARG A 309 -0.63 -9.56 -15.15
N MET A 310 0.12 -8.52 -14.80
CA MET A 310 1.41 -8.18 -15.40
C MET A 310 2.60 -8.34 -14.45
N GLU A 311 2.43 -8.95 -13.26
CA GLU A 311 3.54 -9.17 -12.32
C GLU A 311 4.42 -10.39 -12.66
N SER A 312 3.97 -11.32 -13.52
CA SER A 312 4.81 -12.46 -13.94
C SER A 312 5.98 -12.00 -14.84
N LYS A 313 7.15 -12.59 -14.61
CA LYS A 313 8.34 -12.44 -15.48
C LYS A 313 8.20 -13.21 -16.82
N SER A 314 7.18 -14.07 -16.96
CA SER A 314 6.89 -14.82 -18.19
C SER A 314 5.85 -14.08 -19.03
N SER A 315 6.23 -13.61 -20.22
CA SER A 315 5.30 -12.94 -21.16
C SER A 315 4.12 -13.85 -21.53
N THR A 316 4.34 -15.16 -21.65
CA THR A 316 3.26 -16.14 -21.91
C THR A 316 2.26 -16.20 -20.75
N ASP A 317 2.70 -16.06 -19.50
CA ASP A 317 1.79 -16.02 -18.36
C ASP A 317 0.98 -14.72 -18.36
N VAL A 318 1.62 -13.59 -18.69
CA VAL A 318 0.98 -12.27 -18.78
C VAL A 318 -0.09 -12.26 -19.87
N GLU A 319 0.26 -12.68 -21.10
CA GLU A 319 -0.67 -12.79 -22.21
C GLU A 319 -1.85 -13.71 -21.87
N ASN A 320 -1.58 -14.89 -21.28
CA ASN A 320 -2.64 -15.79 -20.84
C ASN A 320 -3.49 -15.18 -19.72
N ALA A 321 -2.91 -14.47 -18.75
CA ALA A 321 -3.65 -13.83 -17.67
C ALA A 321 -4.65 -12.79 -18.21
N PHE A 322 -4.25 -11.93 -19.14
CA PHE A 322 -5.19 -10.98 -19.76
C PHE A 322 -6.23 -11.67 -20.66
N LYS A 323 -5.84 -12.71 -21.41
CA LYS A 323 -6.72 -13.45 -22.32
C LYS A 323 -7.77 -14.32 -21.61
N ASN A 324 -7.40 -14.94 -20.49
CA ASN A 324 -8.20 -15.95 -19.81
C ASN A 324 -9.00 -15.39 -18.62
N THR A 325 -8.89 -14.09 -18.31
CA THR A 325 -9.56 -13.49 -17.16
C THR A 325 -10.27 -12.17 -17.49
N THR A 326 -11.32 -11.88 -16.74
CA THR A 326 -12.12 -10.65 -16.81
C THR A 326 -12.14 -9.99 -15.45
N VAL A 327 -12.01 -8.66 -15.39
CA VAL A 327 -12.28 -7.89 -14.18
C VAL A 327 -13.79 -7.85 -13.97
N ILE A 328 -14.28 -8.37 -12.85
CA ILE A 328 -15.71 -8.45 -12.52
C ILE A 328 -16.14 -7.55 -11.36
N GLY A 329 -15.20 -6.83 -10.75
CA GLY A 329 -15.49 -5.86 -9.70
C GLY A 329 -14.24 -5.07 -9.31
N ALA A 330 -14.48 -3.91 -8.70
CA ALA A 330 -13.45 -3.08 -8.09
C ALA A 330 -13.93 -2.64 -6.69
N THR A 331 -13.04 -2.67 -5.71
CA THR A 331 -13.35 -2.27 -4.33
C THR A 331 -13.35 -0.76 -4.17
N GLU A 332 -13.82 -0.30 -3.01
CA GLU A 332 -13.46 1.00 -2.46
C GLU A 332 -11.95 1.30 -2.51
N PRO A 333 -11.57 2.59 -2.49
CA PRO A 333 -10.19 3.03 -2.56
C PRO A 333 -9.48 2.81 -1.22
N ILE A 334 -8.26 2.32 -1.31
CA ILE A 334 -7.42 1.88 -0.21
C ILE A 334 -6.27 2.87 -0.11
N VAL A 335 -6.17 3.61 1.00
CA VAL A 335 -5.02 4.49 1.26
C VAL A 335 -3.73 3.65 1.22
N ASN A 336 -2.74 4.13 0.46
CA ASN A 336 -1.55 3.36 0.14
C ASN A 336 -0.65 3.14 1.36
N ASP A 337 0.22 2.13 1.29
CA ASP A 337 1.00 1.62 2.42
C ASP A 337 1.93 2.67 3.06
N LEU A 338 2.25 2.45 4.33
CA LEU A 338 2.97 3.41 5.18
C LEU A 338 4.36 2.92 5.54
N ILE A 339 5.29 3.87 5.71
CA ILE A 339 6.43 3.67 6.60
C ILE A 339 5.97 4.11 8.00
N ALA A 340 5.63 3.15 8.85
CA ALA A 340 5.25 3.39 10.23
C ALA A 340 6.49 3.36 11.15
N TYR A 341 6.46 4.13 12.24
CA TYR A 341 7.52 4.18 13.25
C TYR A 341 7.01 3.88 14.66
N SER A 342 7.85 3.29 15.51
CA SER A 342 7.49 3.05 16.91
C SER A 342 7.76 4.28 17.77
N LYS A 343 6.71 4.86 18.37
CA LYS A 343 6.81 6.01 19.31
C LYS A 343 7.56 5.66 20.61
N LYS A 344 7.83 4.37 20.86
CA LYS A 344 8.70 3.92 21.95
C LYS A 344 10.18 4.14 21.65
N THR A 345 10.62 3.91 20.40
CA THR A 345 12.05 3.91 20.01
C THR A 345 12.47 5.18 19.29
N ILE A 346 11.58 5.78 18.50
CA ILE A 346 11.82 7.03 17.76
C ILE A 346 11.01 8.15 18.41
N LYS A 347 11.72 9.14 18.96
CA LYS A 347 11.17 10.30 19.70
C LYS A 347 11.81 11.63 19.33
N ASP A 348 12.88 11.58 18.54
CA ASP A 348 13.65 12.73 18.10
C ASP A 348 13.07 13.22 16.76
N GLU A 349 12.52 14.43 16.74
CA GLU A 349 11.88 15.01 15.56
C GLU A 349 12.89 15.33 14.44
N ILE A 350 14.13 15.71 14.78
CA ILE A 350 15.19 15.93 13.80
C ILE A 350 15.53 14.60 13.13
N PHE A 351 15.70 13.55 13.92
CA PHE A 351 15.98 12.22 13.38
C PHE A 351 14.79 11.64 12.57
N LYS A 352 13.53 11.91 12.95
CA LYS A 352 12.37 11.60 12.09
C LYS A 352 12.44 12.36 10.76
N ASN A 353 12.83 13.63 10.78
CA ASN A 353 12.97 14.43 9.56
C ASN A 353 14.13 13.95 8.67
N ASP A 354 15.26 13.55 9.26
CA ASP A 354 16.37 12.92 8.55
C ASP A 354 15.92 11.63 7.84
N LEU A 355 15.19 10.76 8.55
CA LEU A 355 14.63 9.53 7.97
C LEU A 355 13.66 9.82 6.82
N ARG A 356 12.74 10.78 7.00
CA ARG A 356 11.80 11.22 5.95
C ARG A 356 12.54 11.71 4.70
N THR A 357 13.57 12.52 4.90
CA THR A 357 14.40 13.07 3.82
C THR A 357 15.19 11.98 3.12
N ALA A 358 15.80 11.05 3.87
CA ALA A 358 16.58 9.96 3.31
C ALA A 358 15.72 9.02 2.46
N PHE A 359 14.53 8.60 2.92
CA PHE A 359 13.63 7.78 2.11
C PHE A 359 13.15 8.50 0.84
N LYS A 360 12.81 9.80 0.93
CA LYS A 360 12.42 10.60 -0.25
C LYS A 360 13.57 10.73 -1.27
N ASN A 361 14.80 10.97 -0.81
CA ASN A 361 15.97 11.04 -1.68
C ASN A 361 16.28 9.69 -2.35
N LEU A 362 16.20 8.60 -1.58
CA LEU A 362 16.51 7.26 -2.08
C LEU A 362 15.50 6.76 -3.11
N ILE A 363 14.19 7.02 -2.94
CA ILE A 363 13.18 6.58 -3.92
C ILE A 363 13.19 7.42 -5.21
N ALA A 364 13.57 8.71 -5.11
CA ALA A 364 13.71 9.59 -6.28
C ALA A 364 14.94 9.25 -7.14
N ASP A 365 15.93 8.56 -6.58
CA ASP A 365 17.11 8.07 -7.29
C ASP A 365 16.79 6.74 -8.02
N LYS A 366 16.83 6.80 -9.36
CA LYS A 366 16.45 5.69 -10.25
C LYS A 366 17.35 4.46 -10.10
N ASP A 367 18.59 4.62 -9.63
CA ASP A 367 19.49 3.49 -9.35
C ASP A 367 19.00 2.62 -8.17
N ASN A 368 18.00 3.10 -7.41
CA ASN A 368 17.36 2.39 -6.30
C ASN A 368 15.96 1.85 -6.64
N ALA A 369 15.43 2.06 -7.85
CA ALA A 369 14.04 1.74 -8.18
C ALA A 369 13.63 0.31 -7.79
N SER A 370 14.47 -0.68 -8.09
CA SER A 370 14.24 -2.10 -7.78
C SER A 370 14.08 -2.41 -6.28
N ILE A 371 14.59 -1.56 -5.38
CA ILE A 371 14.43 -1.69 -3.92
C ILE A 371 13.00 -1.36 -3.49
N PHE A 372 12.32 -0.46 -4.21
CA PHE A 372 10.99 0.05 -3.87
C PHE A 372 9.86 -0.53 -4.74
N GLU A 373 10.18 -0.96 -5.97
CA GLU A 373 9.26 -1.64 -6.90
C GLU A 373 8.62 -2.91 -6.32
N ILE A 374 9.26 -3.58 -5.36
CA ILE A 374 8.71 -4.77 -4.67
C ILE A 374 7.41 -4.51 -3.89
N TYR A 375 7.10 -3.24 -3.59
CA TYR A 375 5.80 -2.78 -3.09
C TYR A 375 5.08 -1.83 -4.07
N ASN A 376 5.58 -1.72 -5.30
CA ASN A 376 5.12 -0.77 -6.32
C ASN A 376 5.11 0.70 -5.85
N HIS A 377 6.01 1.08 -4.93
CA HIS A 377 6.16 2.48 -4.49
C HIS A 377 6.98 3.26 -5.52
N THR A 378 6.49 4.43 -5.95
CA THR A 378 7.22 5.37 -6.82
C THR A 378 7.68 6.63 -6.09
N GLY A 379 7.06 6.96 -4.95
CA GLY A 379 7.42 8.11 -4.14
C GLY A 379 6.91 8.01 -2.69
N TYR A 380 7.15 9.06 -1.92
CA TYR A 380 6.67 9.19 -0.54
C TYR A 380 6.12 10.58 -0.23
N VAL A 381 4.87 10.63 0.21
CA VAL A 381 4.23 11.81 0.80
C VAL A 381 4.57 11.87 2.30
N GLY A 382 4.79 13.08 2.81
CA GLY A 382 5.16 13.34 4.20
C GLY A 382 4.94 14.80 4.55
N PRO A 383 5.24 15.24 5.78
CA PRO A 383 5.12 16.64 6.14
C PRO A 383 6.04 17.52 5.28
N ILE A 384 5.64 18.79 5.12
CA ILE A 384 6.38 19.79 4.35
C ILE A 384 7.71 20.12 5.04
N ASN A 385 7.69 20.26 6.37
CA ASN A 385 8.85 20.51 7.21
C ASN A 385 8.69 19.83 8.59
N ILE A 386 9.67 20.02 9.47
CA ILE A 386 9.64 19.45 10.84
C ILE A 386 8.48 19.98 11.68
N GLU A 387 8.09 21.24 11.53
CA GLU A 387 7.04 21.92 12.30
C GLU A 387 5.65 21.34 11.99
N ASN A 388 5.41 20.98 10.72
CA ASN A 388 4.17 20.34 10.28
C ASN A 388 4.11 18.83 10.56
N SER A 389 5.11 18.24 11.23
CA SER A 389 5.15 16.79 11.50
C SER A 389 3.91 16.26 12.21
N ASN A 390 3.45 16.98 13.24
CA ASN A 390 2.31 16.58 14.05
C ASN A 390 0.99 16.74 13.28
N ASP A 391 0.83 17.84 12.55
CA ASP A 391 -0.38 18.10 11.74
C ASP A 391 -0.53 17.09 10.61
N PHE A 392 0.58 16.71 9.96
CA PHE A 392 0.61 15.62 8.99
C PHE A 392 0.20 14.28 9.60
N GLU A 393 0.78 13.91 10.76
CA GLU A 393 0.44 12.66 11.44
C GLU A 393 -1.05 12.64 11.83
N ILE A 394 -1.59 13.72 12.43
CA ILE A 394 -3.02 13.83 12.80
C ILE A 394 -3.95 13.77 11.57
N ALA A 395 -3.64 14.50 10.49
CA ALA A 395 -4.46 14.50 9.29
C ALA A 395 -4.50 13.11 8.64
N THR A 396 -3.34 12.45 8.53
CA THR A 396 -3.24 11.10 7.94
C THR A 396 -3.90 10.05 8.85
N ASP A 397 -3.73 10.14 10.18
CA ASP A 397 -4.41 9.27 11.15
C ASP A 397 -5.94 9.42 11.07
N LYS A 398 -6.46 10.63 10.81
CA LYS A 398 -7.88 10.86 10.58
C LYS A 398 -8.36 10.15 9.31
N THR A 399 -7.70 10.37 8.17
CA THR A 399 -8.06 9.72 6.90
C THR A 399 -8.02 8.20 7.01
N ILE A 400 -7.02 7.64 7.69
CA ILE A 400 -6.94 6.20 7.97
C ILE A 400 -8.10 5.75 8.86
N THR A 401 -8.46 6.52 9.88
CA THR A 401 -9.61 6.16 10.75
C THR A 401 -10.91 6.15 9.96
N ASP A 402 -11.17 7.21 9.19
CA ASP A 402 -12.37 7.34 8.36
C ASP A 402 -12.50 6.15 7.39
N THR A 403 -11.39 5.74 6.75
CA THR A 403 -11.34 4.68 5.72
C THR A 403 -11.18 3.25 6.26
N THR A 404 -10.90 3.05 7.56
CA THR A 404 -10.69 1.70 8.16
C THR A 404 -11.72 1.32 9.22
N ASN A 405 -12.77 2.12 9.44
CA ASN A 405 -13.85 1.76 10.36
C ASN A 405 -14.57 0.45 9.94
N SER A 406 -14.97 0.35 8.67
CA SER A 406 -15.65 -0.85 8.13
C SER A 406 -14.72 -2.07 8.13
N THR A 407 -13.44 -1.91 7.79
CA THR A 407 -12.46 -3.01 7.80
C THR A 407 -12.15 -3.49 9.22
N GLN A 408 -12.13 -2.59 10.21
CA GLN A 408 -11.95 -2.95 11.62
C GLN A 408 -13.19 -3.65 12.19
N ALA A 409 -14.40 -3.24 11.80
CA ALA A 409 -15.63 -3.96 12.14
C ALA A 409 -15.65 -5.37 11.53
N LEU A 410 -15.25 -5.51 10.26
CA LEU A 410 -15.09 -6.81 9.61
C LEU A 410 -14.03 -7.68 10.32
N LEU A 411 -12.86 -7.12 10.64
CA LEU A 411 -11.82 -7.82 11.41
C LEU A 411 -12.33 -8.36 12.75
N ASP A 412 -13.25 -7.64 13.39
CA ASP A 412 -13.86 -8.05 14.66
C ASP A 412 -14.86 -9.20 14.46
N LYS A 413 -15.66 -9.20 13.38
CA LYS A 413 -16.46 -10.37 12.97
C LYS A 413 -15.55 -11.59 12.70
N MET A 414 -14.49 -11.39 11.92
CA MET A 414 -13.49 -12.40 11.51
C MET A 414 -12.70 -13.05 12.66
N LYS A 415 -12.79 -12.54 13.91
CA LYS A 415 -12.23 -13.21 15.10
C LYS A 415 -12.96 -14.52 15.42
N ASN A 416 -14.24 -14.62 15.06
CA ASN A 416 -15.13 -15.75 15.36
C ASN A 416 -15.46 -16.58 14.09
N TRP A 417 -14.64 -16.44 13.04
CA TRP A 417 -14.75 -17.12 11.75
C TRP A 417 -13.56 -18.05 11.51
#